data_AF-A0A502GLL9-F1
#
_entry.id   AF-A0A502GLL9-F1
#
_cell.length_a   1.000
_cell.length_b   1.000
_cell.length_c   1.000
_cell.angle_alpha   90.00
_cell.angle_beta   90.00
_cell.angle_gamma   90.00
#
_symmetry.space_group_name_H-M   'P 1'
#
loop_
_entity.id
_entity.type
_entity.pdbx_description
1 polymer ?
#
loop_
_entity_poly.entity_id
_entity_poly.type
_entity_poly.pdbx_seq_one_letter_code
_entity_poly.pdbx_strand_id
1 'polypeptide(L)' 'MFVVFLFVCVALYLLALNSYCDQGGNFDLGVCSITSFIPW' A
#
# COMPACT_ATOMS: atom_id res chain seq x y z
N MET A 1 -8.56 5.18 -19.91
CA MET A 1 -8.90 3.80 -19.47
C MET A 1 -7.73 3.14 -18.75
N PHE A 2 -6.53 3.05 -19.34
CA PHE A 2 -5.36 2.37 -18.75
C PHE A 2 -4.86 2.97 -17.41
N VAL A 3 -4.88 4.30 -17.30
CA VAL A 3 -4.46 5.01 -16.07
C VAL A 3 -5.33 4.66 -14.86
N VAL A 4 -6.64 4.50 -15.07
CA VAL A 4 -7.58 4.12 -14.01
C VAL A 4 -7.31 2.70 -13.53
N PHE A 5 -7.04 1.78 -14.46
CA PHE A 5 -6.66 0.41 -14.13
C PHE A 5 -5.36 0.35 -13.31
N LEU A 6 -4.34 1.12 -13.70
CA LEU A 6 -3.11 1.25 -12.92
C LEU A 6 -3.38 1.81 -11.53
N PHE A 7 -4.19 2.86 -11.40
CA PHE A 7 -4.55 3.42 -10.10
C PHE A 7 -5.25 2.40 -9.20
N VAL A 8 -6.18 1.60 -9.74
CA VAL A 8 -6.88 0.56 -8.99
C VAL A 8 -5.90 -0.54 -8.55
N CYS A 9 -5.00 -0.98 -9.43
CA CYS A 9 -3.98 -1.96 -9.06
C CYS A 9 -3.05 -1.45 -7.97
N VAL A 10 -2.59 -0.20 -8.08
CA VAL A 10 -1.73 0.43 -7.07
C VAL A 10 -2.48 0.59 -5.75
N ALA A 11 -3.74 1.02 -5.77
CA ALA A 11 -4.55 1.17 -4.56
C ALA A 11 -4.75 -0.18 -3.83
N LEU A 12 -5.10 -1.24 -4.56
CA LEU A 12 -5.27 -2.58 -3.99
C LEU A 12 -3.95 -3.14 -3.44
N TYR A 13 -2.83 -2.87 -4.11
CA TYR A 13 -1.50 -3.26 -3.66
C TYR A 13 -1.11 -2.57 -2.35
N LEU A 14 -1.33 -1.26 -2.25
CA LEU A 14 -1.07 -0.48 -1.03
C LEU A 14 -1.99 -0.91 0.13
N LEU A 15 -3.25 -1.24 -0.16
CA LEU A 15 -4.20 -1.73 0.84
C LEU A 15 -3.74 -3.07 1.45
N ALA A 16 -3.33 -4.00 0.59
CA ALA A 16 -2.79 -5.28 1.03
C ALA A 16 -1.52 -5.08 1.88
N LEU A 17 -0.60 -4.23 1.41
CA LEU A 17 0.62 -3.88 2.15
C LEU A 17 0.33 -3.32 3.54
N ASN A 18 -0.63 -2.40 3.68
CA ASN A 18 -0.99 -1.83 4.98
C ASN A 18 -1.37 -2.93 5.98
N SER A 19 -2.18 -3.91 5.55
CA SER A 19 -2.54 -5.06 6.38
C SER A 19 -1.35 -5.94 6.78
N TYR A 20 -0.35 -6.09 5.90
CA TYR A 20 0.89 -6.81 6.21
C TYR A 20 1.80 -6.02 7.17
N CYS A 21 1.87 -4.69 7.04
CA CYS A 21 2.62 -3.81 7.92
C CYS A 21 2.04 -3.79 9.35
N ASP A 22 0.72 -3.74 9.46
CA ASP A 22 0.00 -3.77 10.75
C ASP A 22 0.27 -5.08 11.53
N GLN A 23 0.46 -6.19 10.81
CA GLN A 23 0.83 -7.49 11.37
C GLN A 23 2.32 -7.59 11.79
N GLY A 24 3.10 -6.52 11.68
CA GLY A 24 4.51 -6.49 12.08
C GLY A 24 5.46 -7.19 11.10
N GLY A 25 5.08 -7.28 9.81
CA GLY A 25 5.96 -7.80 8.77
C GLY A 25 7.17 -6.87 8.51
N ASN A 26 8.37 -7.45 8.38
CA ASN A 26 9.62 -6.72 8.11
C ASN A 26 9.76 -6.27 6.63
N PHE A 27 8.66 -5.96 5.94
CA PHE A 27 8.74 -5.42 4.59
C PHE A 27 9.18 -3.96 4.68
N ASP A 28 10.33 -3.64 4.07
CA ASP A 28 10.93 -2.32 3.91
C ASP A 28 10.19 -1.19 4.64
N LEU A 29 10.65 -0.85 5.86
CA LEU A 29 10.09 0.19 6.74
C LEU A 29 9.73 1.50 6.00
N GLY A 30 10.40 1.78 4.87
CA GLY A 30 10.10 2.91 3.98
C GLY A 30 8.72 2.81 3.29
N VAL A 31 8.31 1.65 2.78
CA VAL A 31 7.02 1.50 2.07
C VAL A 31 5.86 1.51 3.06
N CYS A 32 6.00 0.83 4.22
CA CYS A 32 5.00 0.90 5.29
C CYS A 32 4.82 2.33 5.84
N SER A 33 5.90 3.10 5.93
CA SER A 33 5.83 4.51 6.36
C SER A 33 5.12 5.40 5.34
N ILE A 34 5.29 5.14 4.03
CA ILE A 34 4.58 5.87 2.98
C ILE A 34 3.09 5.50 3.01
N THR A 35 2.74 4.21 3.11
CA THR A 35 1.34 3.77 3.18
C THR A 35 0.64 4.26 4.44
N SER A 36 1.34 4.36 5.58
CA SER A 36 0.78 4.93 6.82
C SER A 36 0.46 6.42 6.70
N PHE A 37 1.11 7.14 5.78
CA PHE A 37 0.85 8.57 5.57
C PHE A 37 -0.34 8.81 4.64
N ILE A 38 -0.72 7.84 3.81
CA ILE A 38 -1.96 7.87 3.05
C ILE A 38 -3.09 7.43 4.01
N PRO A 39 -4.01 8.32 4.40
CA PRO A 39 -5.16 7.95 5.20
C PRO A 39 -6.17 7.28 4.27
N TRP A 40 -6.02 5.98 4.06
CA TRP A 40 -7.10 5.19 3.47
C TRP A 40 -8.11 4.80 4.55
#